data_AF-A0A3S0XET4-F1
#
_entry.id   AF-A0A3S0XET4-F1
#
_cell.length_a   1.000
_cell.length_b   1.000
_cell.length_c   1.000
_cell.angle_alpha   90.00
_cell.angle_beta   90.00
_cell.angle_gamma   90.00
#
_symmetry.space_group_name_H-M   'P 1'
#
loop_
_entity.id
_entity.type
_entity.pdbx_description
1 polymer ?
#
loop_
_entity_poly.entity_id
_entity_poly.type
_entity_poly.pdbx_seq_one_letter_code
_entity_poly.pdbx_strand_id
1 'polypeptide(L)'
;MIRYLCAALLVTAATSAATPAFAACGSDGMPPEMFRAFVSGTQEALNEHGFKAGGVDGKMGSRTQSAIRSYQRAAKLPVDGCVSQELLDHLNFAQPKVYAPGARKP
;
A
#
# COMPACT_ATOMS: atom_id res chain seq x y z
N MET A 1 -55.39 -28.33 8.04
CA MET A 1 -55.33 -26.88 8.31
C MET A 1 -54.16 -26.62 9.27
N ILE A 2 -52.97 -26.27 8.78
CA ILE A 2 -51.82 -25.88 9.62
C ILE A 2 -51.19 -24.63 9.00
N ARG A 3 -51.13 -23.57 9.80
CA ARG A 3 -50.69 -22.21 9.48
C ARG A 3 -49.20 -22.13 9.79
N TYR A 4 -48.36 -21.82 8.81
CA TYR A 4 -46.95 -21.49 9.05
C TYR A 4 -46.74 -19.99 8.86
N LEU A 5 -46.56 -19.30 9.99
CA LEU A 5 -46.05 -17.92 10.05
C LEU A 5 -44.52 -18.00 9.86
N CYS A 6 -44.02 -17.59 8.70
CA CYS A 6 -42.59 -17.33 8.52
C CYS A 6 -42.30 -15.88 8.93
N ALA A 7 -41.57 -15.72 10.04
CA ALA A 7 -41.00 -14.46 10.47
C ALA A 7 -39.91 -14.03 9.47
N ALA A 8 -40.13 -12.93 8.76
CA ALA A 8 -39.12 -12.31 7.92
C ALA A 8 -38.21 -11.44 8.79
N LEU A 9 -37.01 -11.94 9.08
CA LEU A 9 -35.93 -11.16 9.69
C LEU A 9 -35.59 -9.98 8.76
N LEU A 10 -35.65 -8.76 9.29
CA LEU A 10 -35.10 -7.58 8.64
C LEU A 10 -33.57 -7.69 8.68
N VAL A 11 -32.95 -7.84 7.51
CA VAL A 11 -31.50 -7.74 7.35
C VAL A 11 -31.15 -6.25 7.36
N THR A 12 -30.58 -5.78 8.46
CA THR A 12 -29.91 -4.47 8.52
C THR A 12 -28.60 -4.54 7.74
N ALA A 13 -28.55 -3.91 6.58
CA ALA A 13 -27.31 -3.74 5.83
C ALA A 13 -26.40 -2.76 6.60
N ALA A 14 -25.32 -3.27 7.19
CA ALA A 14 -24.26 -2.44 7.74
C ALA A 14 -23.56 -1.71 6.57
N THR A 15 -23.70 -0.39 6.51
CA THR A 15 -22.87 0.45 5.65
C THR A 15 -21.46 0.48 6.21
N SER A 16 -20.56 -0.32 5.63
CA SER A 16 -19.13 -0.23 5.87
C SER A 16 -18.63 1.10 5.29
N ALA A 17 -18.32 2.07 6.15
CA ALA A 17 -17.51 3.21 5.74
C ALA A 17 -16.14 2.66 5.32
N ALA A 18 -15.89 2.62 4.01
CA ALA A 18 -14.58 2.24 3.48
C ALA A 18 -13.59 3.29 3.97
N THR A 19 -12.82 2.95 5.00
CA THR A 19 -11.60 3.69 5.31
C THR A 19 -10.78 3.73 4.02
N PRO A 20 -10.36 4.92 3.56
CA PRO A 20 -9.55 4.99 2.36
C PRO A 20 -8.27 4.20 2.63
N ALA A 21 -7.86 3.37 1.68
CA ALA A 21 -6.73 2.45 1.86
C ALA A 21 -5.42 3.15 2.31
N PHE A 22 -5.30 4.47 2.14
CA PHE A 22 -4.17 5.25 2.66
C PHE A 22 -4.14 5.36 4.19
N ALA A 23 -5.29 5.22 4.87
CA ALA A 23 -5.39 5.27 6.34
C ALA A 23 -5.08 3.92 7.00
N ALA A 24 -4.96 2.84 6.22
CA ALA A 24 -4.62 1.50 6.71
C ALA A 24 -3.11 1.19 6.60
N CYS A 25 -2.32 2.10 6.02
CA CYS A 25 -0.87 1.96 5.98
C CYS A 25 -0.35 2.26 7.39
N GLY A 26 0.21 1.27 8.08
CA GLY A 26 0.64 1.37 9.49
C GLY A 26 1.64 2.50 9.77
N SER A 27 1.12 3.71 9.94
CA SER A 27 1.84 4.90 10.43
C SER A 27 1.28 5.40 11.76
N ASP A 28 0.52 4.55 12.46
CA ASP A 28 -0.10 4.88 13.73
C ASP A 28 0.97 5.29 14.75
N GLY A 29 0.94 6.56 15.13
CA GLY A 29 1.86 7.16 16.11
C GLY A 29 3.06 7.92 15.52
N MET A 30 3.23 7.96 14.20
CA MET A 30 4.31 8.75 13.59
C MET A 30 3.93 10.23 13.48
N PRO A 31 4.79 11.18 13.91
CA PRO A 31 4.58 12.61 13.68
C PRO A 31 4.45 12.91 12.17
N PRO A 32 3.59 13.85 11.73
CA PRO A 32 3.34 14.11 10.31
C PRO A 32 4.59 14.38 9.47
N GLU A 33 5.56 15.12 10.01
CA GLU A 33 6.81 15.42 9.29
C GLU A 33 7.69 14.17 9.11
N MET A 34 7.70 13.27 10.09
CA MET A 34 8.41 12.00 10.00
C MET A 34 7.74 11.09 8.97
N PHE A 35 6.40 11.07 8.92
CA PHE A 35 5.66 10.31 7.92
C PHE A 35 5.93 10.83 6.51
N ARG A 36 5.99 12.15 6.32
CA ARG A 36 6.36 12.75 5.03
C ARG A 36 7.75 12.32 4.60
N ALA A 37 8.75 12.41 5.49
CA ALA A 37 10.11 11.96 5.19
C ALA A 37 10.16 10.47 4.84
N PHE A 38 9.36 9.64 5.52
CA PHE A 38 9.25 8.22 5.27
C PHE A 38 8.67 7.89 3.89
N VAL A 39 7.61 8.60 3.49
CA VAL A 39 7.05 8.51 2.13
C VAL A 39 8.08 8.98 1.09
N SER A 40 8.82 10.06 1.35
CA SER A 40 9.86 10.57 0.45
C SER A 40 10.95 9.52 0.19
N GLY A 41 11.51 8.92 1.25
CA GLY A 41 12.54 7.89 1.11
C GLY A 41 12.04 6.67 0.34
N THR A 42 10.77 6.29 0.56
CA THR A 42 10.13 5.21 -0.20
C THR A 42 9.97 5.56 -1.68
N GLN A 43 9.56 6.80 -2.01
CA GLN A 43 9.43 7.27 -3.38
C GLN A 43 10.78 7.28 -4.11
N GLU A 44 11.84 7.75 -3.45
CA GLU A 44 13.20 7.75 -3.98
C GLU A 44 13.68 6.33 -4.29
N ALA A 45 13.62 5.43 -3.32
CA ALA A 45 14.05 4.05 -3.51
C ALA A 45 13.23 3.33 -4.59
N LEU A 46 11.90 3.49 -4.62
CA LEU A 46 11.08 2.91 -5.69
C LEU A 46 11.50 3.40 -7.08
N ASN A 47 11.88 4.68 -7.21
CA ASN A 47 12.34 5.25 -8.46
C ASN A 47 13.71 4.67 -8.89
N GLU A 48 14.64 4.48 -7.96
CA GLU A 48 15.92 3.82 -8.23
C GLU A 48 15.75 2.37 -8.70
N HIS A 49 14.74 1.68 -8.16
CA HIS A 49 14.39 0.32 -8.58
C HIS A 49 13.58 0.30 -9.89
N GLY A 50 13.23 1.45 -10.45
CA GLY A 50 12.56 1.60 -11.74
C GLY A 50 11.03 1.54 -11.68
N PHE A 51 10.41 1.56 -10.49
CA PHE A 51 8.95 1.39 -10.31
C PHE A 51 8.13 2.68 -10.51
N LYS A 52 8.77 3.82 -10.80
CA LYS A 52 8.13 5.09 -11.18
C LYS A 52 7.05 5.55 -10.16
N ALA A 53 7.47 5.83 -8.93
CA ALA A 53 6.60 6.34 -7.87
C ALA A 53 6.09 7.77 -8.10
N GLY A 54 6.65 8.49 -9.08
CA GLY A 54 6.35 9.89 -9.36
C GLY A 54 7.40 10.82 -8.73
N GLY A 55 7.01 12.06 -8.42
CA GLY A 55 7.87 13.00 -7.72
C GLY A 55 8.09 12.59 -6.26
N VAL A 56 9.27 12.92 -5.73
CA VAL A 56 9.64 12.69 -4.32
C VAL A 56 9.12 13.87 -3.48
N ASP A 57 7.83 13.87 -3.18
CA ASP A 57 7.13 14.98 -2.51
C ASP A 57 6.65 14.64 -1.09
N GLY A 58 6.88 13.40 -0.64
CA GLY A 58 6.48 12.92 0.67
C GLY A 58 4.97 12.77 0.83
N LYS A 59 4.20 12.76 -0.27
CA LYS A 59 2.74 12.60 -0.25
C LYS A 59 2.33 11.23 -0.77
N MET A 60 1.43 10.58 -0.04
CA MET A 60 0.90 9.29 -0.44
C MET A 60 -0.15 9.44 -1.54
N GLY A 61 0.32 9.42 -2.80
CA GLY A 61 -0.53 9.53 -4.00
C GLY A 61 -0.80 8.20 -4.70
N SER A 62 -1.72 8.20 -5.67
CA SER A 62 -2.09 7.01 -6.45
C SER A 62 -0.93 6.40 -7.25
N ARG A 63 0.00 7.24 -7.72
CA ARG A 63 1.23 6.81 -8.40
C ARG A 63 2.16 6.05 -7.46
N THR A 64 2.46 6.63 -6.29
CA THR A 64 3.26 5.99 -5.24
C THR A 64 2.62 4.67 -4.81
N GLN A 65 1.31 4.65 -4.56
CA GLN A 65 0.61 3.42 -4.17
C GLN A 65 0.69 2.31 -5.24
N SER A 66 0.60 2.69 -6.51
CA SER A 66 0.72 1.74 -7.62
C SER A 66 2.15 1.22 -7.81
N ALA A 67 3.15 2.07 -7.58
CA ALA A 67 4.55 1.68 -7.56
C ALA A 67 4.86 0.71 -6.42
N ILE A 68 4.36 0.99 -5.20
CA ILE A 68 4.48 0.09 -4.05
C ILE A 68 3.90 -1.29 -4.38
N ARG A 69 2.64 -1.36 -4.84
CA ARG A 69 2.02 -2.64 -5.19
C ARG A 69 2.80 -3.39 -6.27
N SER A 70 3.40 -2.67 -7.21
CA SER A 70 4.21 -3.27 -8.27
C SER A 70 5.52 -3.83 -7.72
N TYR A 71 6.17 -3.09 -6.82
CA TYR A 71 7.35 -3.55 -6.12
C TYR A 71 7.05 -4.79 -5.27
N GLN A 72 6.00 -4.73 -4.45
CA GLN A 72 5.58 -5.85 -3.60
C GLN A 72 5.35 -7.13 -4.42
N ARG A 73 4.66 -7.02 -5.57
CA ARG A 73 4.51 -8.16 -6.50
C ARG A 73 5.85 -8.68 -7.02
N ALA A 74 6.76 -7.80 -7.43
CA ALA A 74 8.06 -8.19 -7.95
C ALA A 74 8.96 -8.84 -6.88
N ALA A 75 8.87 -8.33 -5.64
CA ALA A 75 9.58 -8.80 -4.47
C ALA A 75 8.91 -10.01 -3.78
N LYS A 76 7.72 -10.43 -4.23
CA LYS A 76 6.89 -11.47 -3.60
C LYS A 76 6.50 -11.16 -2.14
N LEU A 77 6.31 -9.88 -1.83
CA LEU A 77 5.79 -9.40 -0.56
C LEU A 77 4.24 -9.35 -0.59
N PRO A 78 3.57 -9.26 0.58
CA PRO A 78 2.16 -8.93 0.64
C PRO A 78 1.85 -7.64 -0.14
N VAL A 79 0.80 -7.68 -0.97
CA VAL A 79 0.45 -6.58 -1.89
C VAL A 79 -0.67 -5.73 -1.29
N ASP A 80 -0.33 -4.97 -0.25
CA ASP A 80 -1.28 -4.06 0.42
C ASP A 80 -1.22 -2.62 -0.15
N GLY A 81 -0.14 -2.27 -0.86
CA GLY A 81 0.09 -0.91 -1.34
C GLY A 81 0.41 0.11 -0.26
N CYS A 82 0.78 -0.35 0.93
CA CYS A 82 1.07 0.48 2.09
C CYS A 82 2.56 0.81 2.16
N VAL A 83 2.88 2.02 2.64
CA VAL A 83 4.25 2.32 3.07
C VAL A 83 4.43 1.69 4.45
N SER A 84 5.42 0.81 4.59
CA SER A 84 5.74 0.12 5.83
C SER A 84 7.26 0.05 6.02
N GLN A 85 7.72 -0.13 7.26
CA GLN A 85 9.15 -0.22 7.53
C GLN A 85 9.76 -1.43 6.80
N GLU A 86 9.05 -2.56 6.78
CA GLU A 86 9.46 -3.76 6.04
C GLU A 86 9.65 -3.48 4.54
N LEU A 87 8.74 -2.72 3.93
CA LEU A 87 8.87 -2.33 2.52
C LEU A 87 10.13 -1.50 2.30
N LEU A 88 10.38 -0.49 3.15
CA LEU A 88 11.54 0.38 3.02
C LEU A 88 12.85 -0.38 3.25
N ASP A 89 12.88 -1.28 4.24
CA ASP A 89 14.04 -2.14 4.49
C ASP A 89 14.30 -3.07 3.30
N HIS A 90 13.25 -3.65 2.71
CA HIS A 90 13.39 -4.49 1.53
C HIS A 90 13.89 -3.68 0.32
N LEU A 91 13.47 -2.43 0.14
CA LEU A 91 14.01 -1.55 -0.89
C LEU A 91 15.52 -1.31 -0.70
N ASN A 92 15.93 -0.98 0.52
CA ASN A 92 17.32 -0.59 0.79
C ASN A 92 18.30 -1.77 0.83
N PHE A 93 17.86 -2.94 1.27
CA PHE A 93 18.77 -4.03 1.64
C PHE A 93 18.56 -5.36 0.89
N ALA A 94 17.50 -5.50 0.07
CA ALA A 94 17.27 -6.75 -0.64
C ALA A 94 18.43 -7.10 -1.60
N GLN A 95 18.92 -8.33 -1.48
CA GLN A 95 19.95 -8.90 -2.34
C GLN A 95 19.45 -10.23 -2.94
N PRO A 96 19.36 -10.36 -4.28
CA PRO A 96 19.68 -9.34 -5.29
C PRO A 96 18.67 -8.17 -5.30
N LYS A 97 19.11 -7.01 -5.77
CA LYS A 97 18.25 -5.83 -5.94
C LYS A 97 17.06 -6.16 -6.86
N VAL A 98 15.85 -5.85 -6.41
CA VAL A 98 14.61 -6.11 -7.17
C VAL A 98 14.36 -4.94 -8.13
N TYR A 99 14.26 -5.21 -9.42
CA TYR A 99 13.99 -4.17 -10.43
C TYR A 99 12.59 -4.29 -11.02
N ALA A 100 12.05 -3.17 -11.48
CA ALA A 100 10.78 -3.16 -12.19
C ALA A 100 10.85 -4.04 -13.45
N PRO A 101 9.76 -4.75 -13.80
CA PRO A 101 9.70 -5.49 -15.06
C PRO A 101 10.02 -4.58 -16.26
N GLY A 102 11.00 -4.98 -17.06
CA GLY A 102 11.44 -4.20 -18.22
C GLY A 102 12.33 -2.99 -17.91
N ALA A 103 12.70 -2.76 -16.64
CA ALA A 103 13.76 -1.81 -16.33
C ALA A 103 15.09 -2.32 -16.86
N ARG A 104 15.85 -1.41 -17.50
CA ARG A 104 17.22 -1.71 -17.90
C ARG A 104 18.06 -1.83 -16.63
N LYS A 105 18.65 -3.00 -16.41
CA LYS A 105 19.62 -3.19 -15.31
C LYS A 105 20.84 -2.31 -15.61
N PRO A 106 21.44 -1.67 -14.58
CA PRO A 106 22.68 -0.94 -14.74
C PRO A 106 23.80 -1.85 -15.25
#